data_AF-X1PA80-F1
#
_entry.id   AF-X1PA80-F1
#
_cell.length_a   1.000
_cell.length_b   1.000
_cell.length_c   1.000
_cell.angle_alpha   90.00
_cell.angle_beta   90.00
_cell.angle_gamma   90.00
#
_symmetry.space_group_name_H-M   'P 1'
#
loop_
_entity.id
_entity.type
_entity.pdbx_description
1 polymer ?
#
loop_
_entity_poly.entity_id
_entity_poly.type
_entity_poly.pdbx_seq_one_letter_code
_entity_poly.pdbx_strand_id
1 'polypeptide(L)'
;MIPTVTSTLTLSRLRNTTAVCYIRDAENEYVVESGSRDTGAEVDTTGAGDAFATGFLLGLLKGKGLEECGLLGDIVARFSIAKLGTRQGFPTFNELAQRYRELYSKPL
;
A
#
# COMPACT_ATOMS: atom_id res chain seq x y z
N MET A 1 -28.36 27.56 5.99
CA MET A 1 -28.52 26.62 4.86
C MET A 1 -27.17 25.98 4.60
N ILE A 2 -26.96 24.79 5.15
CA ILE A 2 -25.88 23.87 4.78
C ILE A 2 -26.53 22.49 4.91
N PRO A 3 -26.74 21.74 3.82
CA PRO A 3 -27.46 20.48 3.89
C PRO A 3 -26.57 19.40 4.52
N THR A 4 -27.03 18.88 5.66
CA THR A 4 -26.56 17.62 6.26
C THR A 4 -26.85 16.50 5.28
N VAL A 5 -25.82 15.95 4.63
CA VAL A 5 -25.95 14.75 3.81
C VAL A 5 -25.94 13.56 4.77
N THR A 6 -27.11 13.26 5.33
CA THR A 6 -27.39 11.99 6.00
C THR A 6 -27.40 10.91 4.92
N SER A 7 -26.25 10.29 4.66
CA SER A 7 -26.20 9.06 3.88
C SER A 7 -25.98 7.91 4.85
N THR A 8 -27.07 7.18 5.05
CA THR A 8 -27.23 5.88 5.70
C THR A 8 -26.01 4.96 5.51
N LEU A 9 -25.03 5.09 6.39
CA LEU A 9 -24.00 4.06 6.58
C LEU A 9 -24.67 2.92 7.36
N THR A 10 -25.21 1.96 6.61
CA THR A 10 -25.66 0.68 7.12
C THR A 10 -24.54 0.10 7.99
N LEU A 11 -24.79 0.05 9.30
CA LEU A 11 -23.98 -0.52 10.38
C LEU A 11 -23.81 -2.06 10.25
N SER A 12 -23.68 -2.59 9.04
CA SER A 12 -23.68 -4.03 8.76
C SER A 12 -22.35 -4.60 8.31
N ARG A 13 -21.24 -3.83 8.36
CA ARG A 13 -19.87 -4.35 8.15
C ARG A 13 -18.84 -3.41 8.78
N LEU A 14 -18.74 -3.39 10.11
CA LEU A 14 -17.47 -3.05 10.75
C LEU A 14 -16.50 -4.21 10.45
N ARG A 15 -15.97 -4.24 9.24
CA ARG A 15 -14.76 -4.99 8.97
C ARG A 15 -13.67 -4.25 9.75
N ASN A 16 -12.99 -4.93 10.67
CA ASN A 16 -11.70 -4.47 11.16
C ASN A 16 -10.77 -4.43 9.95
N THR A 17 -10.77 -3.32 9.22
CA THR A 17 -9.89 -3.16 8.07
C THR A 17 -8.51 -2.84 8.63
N THR A 18 -7.57 -3.76 8.44
CA THR A 18 -6.17 -3.51 8.76
C THR A 18 -5.62 -2.54 7.71
N ALA A 19 -5.34 -1.32 8.14
CA ALA A 19 -4.63 -0.35 7.31
C ALA A 19 -3.17 -0.81 7.14
N VAL A 20 -2.65 -0.67 5.92
CA VAL A 20 -1.21 -0.90 5.65
C VAL A 20 -0.41 0.30 6.12
N CYS A 21 -0.88 1.51 5.80
CA CYS A 21 -0.27 2.73 6.27
C CYS A 21 -1.29 3.87 6.43
N TYR A 22 -0.94 4.80 7.30
CA TYR A 22 -1.64 6.06 7.50
C TYR A 22 -0.70 7.20 7.13
N ILE A 23 -1.13 8.06 6.21
CA ILE A 23 -0.34 9.19 5.71
C ILE A 23 -1.14 10.47 5.98
N ARG A 24 -0.46 11.51 6.46
CA ARG A 24 -1.09 12.80 6.76
C ARG A 24 -0.19 13.93 6.29
N ASP A 25 -0.77 14.87 5.56
CA ASP A 25 -0.15 16.16 5.30
C ASP A 25 -0.87 17.27 6.11
N ALA A 26 -0.63 18.54 5.80
CA ALA A 26 -1.22 19.65 6.54
C ALA A 26 -2.75 19.75 6.38
N GLU A 27 -3.30 19.23 5.27
CA GLU A 27 -4.69 19.42 4.85
C GLU A 27 -5.46 18.09 4.72
N ASN A 28 -4.76 16.98 4.46
CA ASN A 28 -5.34 15.71 4.06
C ASN A 28 -4.85 14.53 4.90
N GLU A 29 -5.72 13.53 5.02
CA GLU A 29 -5.44 12.23 5.64
C GLU A 29 -5.75 11.10 4.65
N TYR A 30 -4.83 10.15 4.55
CA TYR A 30 -4.92 9.01 3.64
C TYR A 30 -4.76 7.72 4.45
N VAL A 31 -5.76 6.85 4.37
CA VAL A 31 -5.72 5.49 4.92
C VAL A 31 -5.58 4.53 3.75
N VAL A 32 -4.42 3.89 3.64
CA VAL A 32 -4.18 2.91 2.58
C VAL A 32 -4.55 1.53 3.10
N GLU A 33 -5.57 0.93 2.51
CA GLU A 33 -6.06 -0.40 2.86
C GLU A 33 -5.30 -1.48 2.10
N SER A 34 -5.13 -2.65 2.73
CA SER A 34 -4.51 -3.82 2.10
C SER A 34 -5.39 -4.34 0.95
N GLY A 35 -4.94 -4.13 -0.29
CA GLY A 35 -5.63 -4.62 -1.49
C GLY A 35 -5.62 -6.14 -1.66
N SER A 36 -4.66 -6.85 -1.03
CA SER A 36 -4.60 -8.31 -1.07
C SER A 36 -5.26 -8.93 0.15
N ARG A 37 -6.20 -9.85 -0.08
CA ARG A 37 -6.76 -10.76 0.94
C ARG A 37 -5.86 -11.95 1.26
N ASP A 38 -4.81 -12.15 0.49
CA ASP A 38 -3.98 -13.35 0.54
C ASP A 38 -2.54 -12.96 0.83
N THR A 39 -2.20 -12.91 2.11
CA THR A 39 -0.81 -12.90 2.57
C THR A 39 -0.32 -14.33 2.43
N GLY A 40 0.25 -14.67 1.28
CA GLY A 40 1.05 -15.89 1.15
C GLY A 40 2.04 -15.97 2.32
N ALA A 41 2.37 -17.19 2.78
CA ALA A 41 3.10 -17.41 4.03
C ALA A 41 4.29 -16.44 4.16
N GLU A 42 4.20 -15.53 5.13
CA GLU A 42 5.25 -14.57 5.43
C GLU A 42 6.47 -15.36 5.92
N VAL A 43 7.58 -15.23 5.20
CA VAL A 43 8.75 -16.07 5.42
C VAL A 43 9.79 -15.36 6.29
N ASP A 44 9.97 -14.05 6.08
CA ASP A 44 10.89 -13.21 6.85
C ASP A 44 10.39 -11.75 6.85
N THR A 45 9.94 -11.25 8.00
CA THR A 45 9.45 -9.87 8.13
C THR A 45 10.56 -8.84 8.33
N THR A 46 11.82 -9.27 8.39
CA THR A 46 12.97 -8.39 8.59
C THR A 46 13.11 -7.43 7.42
N GLY A 47 13.14 -6.12 7.71
CA GLY A 47 13.30 -5.08 6.67
C GLY A 47 12.02 -4.73 5.90
N ALA A 48 10.85 -5.23 6.31
CA ALA A 48 9.57 -4.87 5.68
C ALA A 48 9.31 -3.34 5.72
N GLY A 49 9.75 -2.67 6.78
CA GLY A 49 9.67 -1.20 6.91
C GLY A 49 10.59 -0.46 5.93
N ASP A 50 11.83 -0.93 5.74
CA ASP A 50 12.78 -0.34 4.78
C ASP A 50 12.29 -0.57 3.33
N ALA A 51 11.73 -1.75 3.07
CA ALA A 51 11.08 -2.09 1.82
C ALA A 51 9.88 -1.17 1.54
N PHE A 52 9.03 -0.95 2.54
CA PHE A 52 7.93 0.01 2.46
C PHE A 52 8.43 1.42 2.16
N ALA A 53 9.41 1.91 2.92
CA ALA A 53 9.98 3.24 2.73
C ALA A 53 10.59 3.40 1.33
N THR A 54 11.26 2.37 0.81
CA THR A 54 11.82 2.38 -0.55
C THR A 54 10.73 2.50 -1.61
N GLY A 55 9.64 1.73 -1.49
CA GLY A 55 8.50 1.83 -2.41
C GLY A 55 7.81 3.19 -2.35
N PHE A 56 7.63 3.73 -1.14
CA PHE A 56 7.06 5.05 -0.92
C PHE A 56 7.91 6.16 -1.56
N LEU A 57 9.22 6.15 -1.31
CA LEU A 57 10.16 7.11 -1.89
C LEU A 57 10.24 7.01 -3.42
N LEU A 58 10.16 5.79 -3.97
CA LEU A 58 10.08 5.61 -5.42
C LEU A 58 8.84 6.29 -6.02
N GLY A 59 7.68 6.17 -5.36
CA GLY A 59 6.46 6.87 -5.74
C GLY A 59 6.64 8.39 -5.73
N LEU A 60 7.22 8.93 -4.65
CA LEU A 60 7.51 10.35 -4.52
C LEU A 60 8.45 10.85 -5.63
N LEU A 61 9.55 10.13 -5.89
CA LEU A 61 10.51 10.47 -6.95
C LEU A 61 9.89 10.43 -8.35
N LYS A 62 8.81 9.67 -8.55
CA LYS A 62 8.02 9.61 -9.79
C LYS A 62 6.90 10.64 -9.86
N GLY A 63 6.73 11.49 -8.85
CA GLY A 63 5.66 12.49 -8.80
C GLY A 63 4.25 11.90 -8.61
N LYS A 64 4.16 10.72 -7.98
CA LYS A 64 2.88 10.07 -7.64
C LYS A 64 2.21 10.78 -6.46
N GLY A 65 0.88 10.62 -6.35
CA GLY A 65 0.14 11.08 -5.17
C GLY A 65 0.51 10.31 -3.90
N LEU A 66 0.24 10.87 -2.71
CA LEU A 66 0.59 10.25 -1.42
C LEU A 66 -0.07 8.88 -1.22
N GLU A 67 -1.34 8.73 -1.64
CA GLU A 67 -2.03 7.43 -1.63
C GLU A 67 -1.27 6.40 -2.48
N GLU A 68 -0.91 6.74 -3.72
CA GLU A 68 -0.14 5.86 -4.61
C GLU A 68 1.26 5.53 -4.05
N CYS A 69 1.89 6.45 -3.32
CA CYS A 69 3.15 6.19 -2.64
C CYS A 69 2.97 5.12 -1.55
N GLY A 70 1.89 5.18 -0.78
CA GLY A 70 1.56 4.15 0.20
C GLY A 70 1.28 2.78 -0.43
N LEU A 71 0.56 2.76 -1.56
CA LEU A 71 0.31 1.54 -2.34
C LEU A 71 1.61 0.91 -2.87
N LEU A 72 2.59 1.74 -3.26
CA LEU A 72 3.90 1.24 -3.70
C LEU A 72 4.74 0.70 -2.55
N GLY A 73 4.71 1.36 -1.40
CA GLY A 73 5.33 0.83 -0.18
C GLY A 73 4.77 -0.54 0.20
N ASP A 74 3.45 -0.71 0.17
CA ASP A 74 2.77 -1.98 0.43
C ASP A 74 3.27 -3.09 -0.51
N ILE A 75 3.32 -2.84 -1.82
CA ILE A 75 3.78 -3.83 -2.78
C ILE A 75 5.22 -4.25 -2.49
N VAL A 76 6.13 -3.29 -2.29
CA VAL A 76 7.56 -3.58 -2.06
C VAL A 76 7.77 -4.31 -0.73
N ALA A 77 7.04 -3.93 0.32
CA ALA A 77 7.05 -4.63 1.60
C ALA A 77 6.61 -6.10 1.45
N ARG A 78 5.53 -6.35 0.71
CA ARG A 78 5.05 -7.73 0.44
C ARG A 78 6.06 -8.57 -0.34
N PHE A 79 6.76 -7.98 -1.30
CA PHE A 79 7.85 -8.67 -1.99
C PHE A 79 8.97 -9.06 -1.02
N SER A 80 9.31 -8.16 -0.08
CA SER A 80 10.35 -8.41 0.91
C SER A 80 10.01 -9.57 1.84
N ILE A 81 8.76 -9.67 2.29
CA ILE A 81 8.33 -10.70 3.26
C ILE A 81 8.00 -12.05 2.63
N ALA A 82 7.78 -12.10 1.32
CA ALA A 82 7.43 -13.31 0.58
C ALA A 82 8.65 -14.17 0.15
N LYS A 83 9.89 -13.69 0.34
CA LYS A 83 11.13 -14.39 -0.03
C LYS A 83 12.07 -14.48 1.18
N LEU A 84 12.81 -15.60 1.30
CA LEU A 84 13.86 -15.75 2.31
C LEU A 84 15.04 -14.80 2.04
N GLY A 85 15.28 -13.86 2.96
CA GLY A 85 16.52 -13.09 3.04
C GLY A 85 16.45 -11.63 2.54
N THR A 86 17.00 -10.72 3.35
CA THR A 86 17.00 -9.25 3.23
C THR A 86 17.57 -8.66 1.93
N ARG A 87 18.34 -9.41 1.14
CA ARG A 87 18.92 -8.94 -0.14
C ARG A 87 18.21 -9.47 -1.39
N GLN A 88 17.41 -10.54 -1.26
CA GLN A 88 16.68 -11.15 -2.39
C GLN A 88 15.18 -10.79 -2.40
N GLY A 89 14.72 -10.05 -1.39
CA GLY A 89 13.32 -9.68 -1.20
C GLY A 89 12.82 -8.49 -2.03
N PHE A 90 13.71 -7.64 -2.57
CA PHE A 90 13.24 -6.50 -3.37
C PHE A 90 12.81 -6.92 -4.78
N PRO A 91 11.69 -6.37 -5.30
CA PRO A 91 11.30 -6.59 -6.67
C PRO A 91 12.22 -5.83 -7.62
N THR A 92 12.43 -6.39 -8.82
CA THR A 92 12.89 -5.60 -9.95
C THR A 92 11.86 -4.54 -10.33
N PHE A 93 12.28 -3.50 -11.05
CA PHE A 93 11.35 -2.47 -11.52
C PHE A 93 10.20 -3.05 -12.36
N ASN A 94 10.49 -4.05 -13.20
CA ASN A 94 9.48 -4.70 -14.04
C ASN A 94 8.47 -5.51 -13.21
N GLU A 95 8.93 -6.26 -12.21
CA GLU A 95 8.04 -7.00 -11.29
C GLU A 95 7.15 -6.04 -10.51
N LEU A 96 7.71 -4.92 -10.03
CA LEU A 96 6.95 -3.89 -9.34
C LEU A 96 5.89 -3.26 -10.26
N ALA A 97 6.28 -2.86 -11.47
CA ALA A 97 5.38 -2.25 -12.44
C ALA A 97 4.26 -3.20 -12.88
N GLN A 98 4.60 -4.48 -13.06
CA GLN A 98 3.64 -5.53 -13.37
C GLN A 98 2.64 -5.72 -12.22
N ARG A 99 3.13 -5.83 -10.98
CA ARG A 99 2.25 -5.99 -9.82
C ARG A 99 1.36 -4.76 -9.59
N TYR A 100 1.90 -3.56 -9.78
CA TYR A 100 1.11 -2.32 -9.71
C TYR A 100 -0.02 -2.31 -10.73
N ARG A 101 0.25 -2.74 -11.96
CA ARG A 101 -0.75 -2.85 -13.03
C ARG A 101 -1.81 -3.90 -12.72
N GLU A 102 -1.42 -5.04 -12.17
CA GLU A 102 -2.34 -6.12 -11.79
C GLU A 102 -3.32 -5.67 -10.69
N LEU A 103 -2.83 -4.93 -9.69
CA LEU A 103 -3.64 -4.51 -8.55
C LEU A 103 -4.52 -3.29 -8.86
N TYR A 104 -4.03 -2.36 -9.67
CA TYR A 104 -4.67 -1.05 -9.84
C TYR A 104 -5.08 -0.71 -11.28
N SER A 105 -4.86 -1.61 -12.25
CA SER A 105 -5.17 -1.41 -13.67
C SER A 105 -4.57 -0.12 -14.26
N LYS A 106 -3.44 0.34 -13.72
CA LYS A 106 -2.74 1.58 -14.11
C LYS A 106 -1.26 1.32 -14.39
N PRO A 107 -0.62 2.07 -15.30
CA PRO A 107 0.82 2.03 -15.44
C PRO A 107 1.51 2.68 -14.22
N LEU A 108 2.67 2.13 -13.87
CA LEU A 108 3.54 2.70 -12.85
C LEU A 108 4.22 3.98 -13.36
#